data_AF-Q5A7L5-F1
#
_entry.id   AF-Q5A7L5-F1
#
_cell.length_a   1.000
_cell.length_b   1.000
_cell.length_c   1.000
_cell.angle_alpha   90.00
_cell.angle_beta   90.00
_cell.angle_gamma   90.00
#
_symmetry.space_group_name_H-M   'P 1'
#
loop_
_entity.id
_entity.type
_entity.pdbx_description
1 polymer ?
#
loop_
_entity_poly.entity_id
_entity_poly.type
_entity_poly.pdbx_seq_one_letter_code
_entity_poly.pdbx_strand_id
1 'polypeptide(L)'
;MSRALSSTRVLVNDTLLPATIIFSVESGTILEIVDRVLPPNDPILARYNVFPIDYRNVTPAVIMPGLVDAHVHLNEPGRTEWEGFETGTKAAASGGVTTVIDMPLNAIPPTTTVANFNLKINAAKGQTWVDVGFWGGLIPDNLYDLKPLIRMGVRGFKAFLIESGVDEFPAITPAHILAAMKEVKDEKTMLMFHAEMQPREKEEFSDSADTLTAEIDDFDLGMSASFIDRAPTPVVRLLSNDPGDHHHEHENCRLPHNHAGSINPSVLSDKQAKALAHTPILAGAEPTFGKNARKVNTHHSRSYSYTEEDTKVNTPLLLAQQENAELANIDPTAYATFLASRPDNFETTAIAEIINCSTLLPTVPLHIVHLATHEAVPLLRAAKAKGLPVTAETCFHYLSLCAERIGSCSTHFKCCPPIRTDDNRKLLWKALRNDVITTVVSDHSPCTPDLKGMEKGDFFEAWGGISSVGFGLPILYTEGLKLDPPISLAEINKWCSWNTAKQVGLSHCKGTIRVGYDADLLIFDTDAKYVVENKETYFKNKLTAYDGMEFRGRVLETLVRGNTVFAMGRGFSGPKGKLILEPRFE
;
A
#
# COMPACT_ATOMS: atom_id res chain seq x y z
N MET A 1 4.23 32.09 -17.20
CA MET A 1 2.84 32.60 -16.96
C MET A 1 2.39 32.21 -15.56
N SER A 2 1.84 33.14 -14.78
CA SER A 2 1.38 32.89 -13.40
C SER A 2 -0.15 32.77 -13.32
N ARG A 3 -0.63 31.99 -12.36
CA ARG A 3 -2.06 31.83 -12.01
C ARG A 3 -2.23 31.92 -10.51
N ALA A 4 -3.46 32.09 -10.06
CA ALA A 4 -3.78 32.02 -8.64
C ALA A 4 -5.08 31.28 -8.35
N LEU A 5 -5.06 30.52 -7.25
CA LEU A 5 -6.24 29.90 -6.67
C LEU A 5 -6.44 30.43 -5.25
N SER A 6 -7.68 30.68 -4.86
CA SER A 6 -8.01 31.05 -3.49
C SER A 6 -9.21 30.29 -2.96
N SER A 7 -9.25 30.17 -1.64
CA SER A 7 -10.40 29.68 -0.91
C SER A 7 -10.40 30.25 0.49
N THR A 8 -11.57 30.32 1.13
CA THR A 8 -11.65 30.49 2.59
C THR A 8 -11.06 29.31 3.37
N ARG A 9 -10.75 28.19 2.69
CA ARG A 9 -10.19 26.96 3.27
C ARG A 9 -9.02 26.46 2.41
N VAL A 10 -7.81 26.83 2.77
CA VAL A 10 -6.57 26.33 2.18
C VAL A 10 -5.75 25.66 3.27
N LEU A 11 -5.31 24.43 3.03
CA LEU A 11 -4.47 23.70 3.97
C LEU A 11 -3.01 24.14 3.78
N VAL A 12 -2.54 25.06 4.62
CA VAL A 12 -1.14 25.50 4.65
C VAL A 12 -0.50 24.97 5.93
N ASN A 13 0.59 24.20 5.77
CA ASN A 13 1.12 23.36 6.83
C ASN A 13 0.01 22.43 7.38
N ASP A 14 -0.38 22.61 8.64
CA ASP A 14 -1.38 21.76 9.31
C ASP A 14 -2.67 22.52 9.64
N THR A 15 -2.90 23.70 9.06
CA THR A 15 -4.04 24.56 9.37
C THR A 15 -4.85 24.91 8.13
N LEU A 16 -6.19 24.84 8.24
CA LEU A 16 -7.10 25.39 7.25
C LEU A 16 -7.31 26.88 7.53
N LEU A 17 -6.88 27.74 6.60
CA LEU A 17 -7.08 29.18 6.68
C LEU A 17 -7.52 29.78 5.33
N PRO A 18 -8.14 30.97 5.33
CA PRO A 18 -8.35 31.72 4.10
C PRO A 18 -7.01 32.08 3.47
N ALA A 19 -6.78 31.67 2.22
CA ALA A 19 -5.54 32.01 1.53
C ALA A 19 -5.70 32.13 0.01
N THR A 20 -4.73 32.78 -0.62
CA THR A 20 -4.50 32.80 -2.06
C THR A 20 -3.12 32.22 -2.37
N ILE A 21 -3.06 31.17 -3.18
CA ILE A 21 -1.83 30.57 -3.69
C ILE A 21 -1.57 31.12 -5.08
N ILE A 22 -0.40 31.71 -5.29
CA ILE A 22 0.07 32.19 -6.59
C ILE A 22 1.17 31.23 -7.06
N PHE A 23 1.08 30.75 -8.29
CA PHE A 23 2.01 29.78 -8.85
C PHE A 23 2.30 30.05 -10.33
N SER A 24 3.46 29.60 -10.79
CA SER A 24 3.85 29.68 -12.19
C SER A 24 3.57 28.35 -12.89
N VAL A 25 2.83 28.40 -13.99
CA VAL A 25 2.58 27.23 -14.86
C VAL A 25 3.84 26.87 -15.68
N GLU A 26 4.78 27.81 -15.78
CA GLU A 26 6.01 27.66 -16.58
C GLU A 26 7.12 26.97 -15.78
N SER A 27 7.39 27.43 -14.56
CA SER A 27 8.31 26.72 -13.65
C SER A 27 7.63 25.52 -12.97
N GLY A 28 6.30 25.56 -12.87
CA GLY A 28 5.53 24.53 -12.18
C GLY A 28 5.48 24.70 -10.66
N THR A 29 5.96 25.82 -10.12
CA THR A 29 6.18 26.01 -8.68
C THR A 29 5.29 27.09 -8.07
N ILE A 30 5.05 26.98 -6.77
CA ILE A 30 4.37 27.98 -5.95
C ILE A 30 5.31 29.17 -5.76
N LEU A 31 4.83 30.38 -6.06
CA LEU A 31 5.58 31.63 -5.99
C LEU A 31 5.30 32.41 -4.70
N GLU A 32 4.05 32.41 -4.25
CA GLU A 32 3.59 33.19 -3.09
C GLU A 32 2.37 32.51 -2.46
N ILE A 33 2.25 32.61 -1.14
CA ILE A 33 1.07 32.22 -0.38
C ILE A 33 0.66 33.42 0.46
N VAL A 34 -0.57 33.90 0.28
CA VAL A 34 -1.09 35.05 1.02
C VAL A 34 -2.22 34.60 1.93
N ASP A 35 -2.12 34.88 3.22
CA ASP A 35 -3.07 34.44 4.28
C ASP A 35 -4.38 35.25 4.29
N ARG A 36 -4.94 35.52 3.11
CA ARG A 36 -6.30 36.02 2.89
C ARG A 36 -6.76 35.69 1.47
N VAL A 37 -8.07 35.69 1.25
CA VAL A 37 -8.63 35.64 -0.11
C VAL A 37 -8.48 37.02 -0.77
N LEU A 38 -7.62 37.12 -1.78
CA LEU A 38 -7.42 38.36 -2.53
C LEU A 38 -8.61 38.66 -3.47
N PRO A 39 -9.02 39.92 -3.65
CA PRO A 39 -9.92 40.27 -4.75
C PRO A 39 -9.19 40.10 -6.11
N PRO A 40 -9.92 39.85 -7.23
CA PRO A 40 -9.31 39.64 -8.55
C PRO A 40 -8.40 40.76 -9.07
N ASN A 41 -8.56 41.98 -8.55
CA ASN A 41 -7.76 43.16 -8.93
C ASN A 41 -6.74 43.56 -7.85
N ASP A 42 -6.44 42.69 -6.89
CA ASP A 42 -5.47 43.00 -5.83
C ASP A 42 -4.08 43.28 -6.42
N PRO A 43 -3.36 44.33 -5.99
CA PRO A 43 -2.03 44.65 -6.47
C PRO A 43 -1.00 43.51 -6.34
N ILE A 44 -1.17 42.59 -5.38
CA ILE A 44 -0.29 41.42 -5.24
C ILE A 44 -0.42 40.51 -6.47
N LEU A 45 -1.64 40.28 -6.98
CA LEU A 45 -1.85 39.47 -8.20
C LEU A 45 -1.16 40.12 -9.41
N ALA A 46 -1.27 41.44 -9.54
CA ALA A 46 -0.63 42.20 -10.61
C ALA A 46 0.90 42.10 -10.55
N ARG A 47 1.51 42.11 -9.35
CA ARG A 47 2.97 41.92 -9.17
C ARG A 47 3.48 40.62 -9.80
N TYR A 48 2.66 39.57 -9.80
CA TYR A 48 3.00 38.27 -10.38
C TYR A 48 2.45 38.07 -11.80
N ASN A 49 1.89 39.11 -12.43
CA ASN A 49 1.22 39.05 -13.74
C ASN A 49 0.05 38.05 -13.78
N VAL A 50 -0.69 37.92 -12.68
CA VAL A 50 -1.93 37.15 -12.66
C VAL A 50 -3.08 38.05 -13.11
N PHE A 51 -3.64 37.77 -14.28
CA PHE A 51 -4.81 38.48 -14.79
C PHE A 51 -6.10 37.93 -14.18
N PRO A 52 -7.22 38.68 -14.18
CA PRO A 52 -8.49 38.20 -13.65
C PRO A 52 -8.98 36.86 -14.24
N ILE A 53 -8.64 36.55 -15.48
CA ILE A 53 -8.96 35.26 -16.14
C ILE A 53 -8.12 34.08 -15.61
N ASP A 54 -6.95 34.36 -15.05
CA ASP A 54 -5.99 33.41 -14.48
C ASP A 54 -6.15 33.26 -12.96
N TYR A 55 -7.15 33.93 -12.38
CA TYR A 55 -7.50 33.85 -10.96
C TYR A 55 -8.85 33.16 -10.76
N ARG A 56 -8.90 32.19 -9.85
CA ARG A 56 -10.16 31.53 -9.45
C ARG A 56 -10.29 31.45 -7.94
N ASN A 57 -11.41 31.93 -7.43
CA ASN A 57 -11.85 31.66 -6.06
C ASN A 57 -12.77 30.43 -6.06
N VAL A 58 -12.38 29.39 -5.33
CA VAL A 58 -13.10 28.11 -5.25
C VAL A 58 -13.77 27.87 -3.89
N THR A 59 -13.95 28.93 -3.10
CA THR A 59 -14.74 28.88 -1.85
C THR A 59 -16.12 28.26 -2.08
N PRO A 60 -16.63 27.37 -1.19
CA PRO A 60 -16.04 26.93 0.08
C PRO A 60 -15.20 25.63 -0.01
N ALA A 61 -14.82 25.19 -1.22
CA ALA A 61 -14.00 23.99 -1.41
C ALA A 61 -12.60 24.16 -0.78
N VAL A 62 -12.01 23.06 -0.34
CA VAL A 62 -10.68 23.06 0.27
C VAL A 62 -9.61 22.96 -0.80
N ILE A 63 -8.56 23.77 -0.72
CA ILE A 63 -7.33 23.56 -1.48
C ILE A 63 -6.32 22.81 -0.60
N MET A 64 -5.81 21.67 -1.06
CA MET A 64 -4.82 20.86 -0.36
C MET A 64 -3.62 20.58 -1.28
N PRO A 65 -2.46 20.18 -0.72
CA PRO A 65 -1.39 19.58 -1.50
C PRO A 65 -1.91 18.37 -2.29
N GLY A 66 -1.39 18.18 -3.50
CA GLY A 66 -1.59 16.96 -4.26
C GLY A 66 -1.14 15.74 -3.44
N LEU A 67 -1.88 14.64 -3.53
CA LEU A 67 -1.49 13.41 -2.86
C LEU A 67 -0.33 12.72 -3.61
N VAL A 68 0.51 12.03 -2.86
CA VAL A 68 1.58 11.17 -3.37
C VAL A 68 1.25 9.74 -2.98
N ASP A 69 0.91 8.91 -3.96
CA ASP A 69 0.62 7.50 -3.73
C ASP A 69 1.86 6.65 -4.00
N ALA A 70 2.47 6.14 -2.93
CA ALA A 70 3.75 5.43 -3.01
C ALA A 70 3.60 3.96 -3.46
N HIS A 71 2.38 3.46 -3.69
CA HIS A 71 2.14 2.05 -3.99
C HIS A 71 1.02 1.85 -5.03
N VAL A 72 1.39 1.89 -6.31
CA VAL A 72 0.48 1.66 -7.43
C VAL A 72 1.08 0.63 -8.38
N HIS A 73 0.28 -0.28 -8.93
CA HIS A 73 0.74 -1.25 -9.93
C HIS A 73 0.29 -0.79 -11.32
N LEU A 74 1.21 -0.17 -12.08
CA LEU A 74 1.02 0.16 -13.50
C LEU A 74 1.73 -0.92 -14.32
N ASN A 75 0.93 -1.81 -14.90
CA ASN A 75 1.33 -3.13 -15.37
C ASN A 75 1.78 -3.11 -16.84
N GLU A 76 2.48 -2.05 -17.24
CA GLU A 76 2.91 -1.83 -18.60
C GLU A 76 4.45 -1.70 -18.65
N PRO A 77 5.13 -2.38 -19.59
CA PRO A 77 4.62 -3.28 -20.63
C PRO A 77 4.16 -4.64 -20.11
N GLY A 78 3.53 -5.44 -20.98
CA GLY A 78 3.31 -6.88 -20.77
C GLY A 78 1.94 -7.26 -20.25
N ARG A 79 1.49 -6.69 -19.13
CA ARG A 79 0.15 -6.91 -18.56
C ARG A 79 -0.70 -5.64 -18.62
N THR A 80 -0.54 -4.87 -19.72
CA THR A 80 -1.15 -3.55 -19.92
C THR A 80 -2.68 -3.61 -19.82
N GLU A 81 -3.29 -4.74 -20.13
CA GLU A 81 -4.72 -5.02 -19.97
C GLU A 81 -5.19 -5.08 -18.52
N TRP A 82 -4.30 -5.23 -17.54
CA TRP A 82 -4.62 -5.14 -16.12
C TRP A 82 -4.79 -3.69 -15.70
N GLU A 83 -3.79 -2.84 -15.98
CA GLU A 83 -3.83 -1.38 -15.84
C GLU A 83 -2.59 -0.77 -16.48
N GLY A 84 -2.77 0.17 -17.41
CA GLY A 84 -1.66 0.85 -18.09
C GLY A 84 -1.33 2.20 -17.45
N PHE A 85 -0.28 2.86 -17.95
CA PHE A 85 0.09 4.20 -17.46
C PHE A 85 -1.02 5.21 -17.72
N GLU A 86 -1.66 5.18 -18.89
CA GLU A 86 -2.75 6.10 -19.23
C GLU A 86 -3.92 6.03 -18.23
N THR A 87 -4.52 4.85 -18.09
CA THR A 87 -5.73 4.66 -17.28
C THR A 87 -5.44 4.76 -15.79
N GLY A 88 -4.32 4.19 -15.31
CA GLY A 88 -3.92 4.30 -13.91
C GLY A 88 -3.58 5.74 -13.49
N THR A 89 -2.86 6.51 -14.31
CA THR A 89 -2.55 7.92 -13.98
C THR A 89 -3.76 8.85 -14.13
N LYS A 90 -4.71 8.54 -15.02
CA LYS A 90 -6.02 9.22 -15.06
C LYS A 90 -6.85 8.93 -13.81
N ALA A 91 -6.88 7.68 -13.36
CA ALA A 91 -7.57 7.31 -12.13
C ALA A 91 -6.96 8.04 -10.92
N ALA A 92 -5.62 8.08 -10.81
CA ALA A 92 -4.91 8.87 -9.82
C ALA A 92 -5.31 10.37 -9.87
N ALA A 93 -5.22 10.99 -11.05
CA ALA A 93 -5.59 12.38 -11.25
C ALA A 93 -7.04 12.69 -10.86
N SER A 94 -7.98 11.76 -11.10
CA SER A 94 -9.39 11.96 -10.74
C SER A 94 -9.65 12.09 -9.24
N GLY A 95 -8.72 11.61 -8.41
CA GLY A 95 -8.80 11.58 -6.96
C GLY A 95 -7.81 12.47 -6.22
N GLY A 96 -7.23 13.47 -6.89
CA GLY A 96 -6.34 14.44 -6.24
C GLY A 96 -4.89 13.96 -6.08
N VAL A 97 -4.55 12.80 -6.62
CA VAL A 97 -3.16 12.31 -6.64
C VAL A 97 -2.41 13.03 -7.76
N THR A 98 -1.24 13.59 -7.45
CA THR A 98 -0.37 14.28 -8.41
C THR A 98 0.94 13.55 -8.66
N THR A 99 1.23 12.52 -7.86
CA THR A 99 2.39 11.65 -8.03
C THR A 99 2.04 10.22 -7.63
N VAL A 100 2.42 9.25 -8.46
CA VAL A 100 2.36 7.82 -8.13
C VAL A 100 3.75 7.21 -8.24
N ILE A 101 4.06 6.23 -7.38
CA ILE A 101 5.25 5.40 -7.53
C ILE A 101 4.82 3.99 -7.92
N ASP A 102 5.28 3.58 -9.09
CA ASP A 102 4.91 2.34 -9.74
C ASP A 102 5.73 1.14 -9.20
N MET A 103 5.02 0.04 -8.93
CA MET A 103 5.58 -1.21 -8.41
C MET A 103 6.30 -2.04 -9.49
N PRO A 104 7.34 -2.82 -9.10
CA PRO A 104 8.26 -3.40 -10.08
C PRO A 104 7.81 -4.74 -10.67
N LEU A 105 6.86 -5.45 -10.05
CA LEU A 105 6.69 -6.90 -10.27
C LEU A 105 5.79 -7.31 -11.43
N ASN A 106 4.75 -6.53 -11.72
CA ASN A 106 3.65 -7.02 -12.55
C ASN A 106 3.83 -6.77 -14.05
N ALA A 107 4.65 -5.78 -14.43
CA ALA A 107 5.04 -5.60 -15.82
C ALA A 107 5.89 -6.78 -16.30
N ILE A 108 5.86 -7.08 -17.61
CA ILE A 108 6.71 -8.10 -18.23
C ILE A 108 7.67 -7.41 -19.20
N PRO A 109 8.99 -7.46 -18.95
CA PRO A 109 9.63 -8.01 -17.75
C PRO A 109 9.50 -7.09 -16.52
N PRO A 110 9.65 -7.60 -15.30
CA PRO A 110 9.62 -6.78 -14.08
C PRO A 110 10.83 -5.85 -14.00
N THR A 111 10.72 -4.77 -13.23
CA THR A 111 11.74 -3.71 -13.09
C THR A 111 12.88 -4.15 -12.16
N THR A 112 13.58 -5.23 -12.52
CA THR A 112 14.64 -5.86 -11.71
C THR A 112 16.04 -5.64 -12.28
N THR A 113 16.14 -5.18 -13.54
CA THR A 113 17.42 -4.88 -14.20
C THR A 113 17.34 -3.53 -14.94
N VAL A 114 18.50 -2.96 -15.27
CA VAL A 114 18.60 -1.73 -16.08
C VAL A 114 17.90 -1.87 -17.43
N ALA A 115 18.02 -3.03 -18.08
CA ALA A 115 17.37 -3.28 -19.38
C ALA A 115 15.84 -3.23 -19.24
N ASN A 116 15.30 -3.92 -18.24
CA ASN A 116 13.87 -3.97 -17.99
C ASN A 116 13.33 -2.59 -17.60
N PHE A 117 14.08 -1.84 -16.79
CA PHE A 117 13.68 -0.49 -16.40
C PHE A 117 13.60 0.47 -17.60
N ASN A 118 14.55 0.39 -18.53
CA ASN A 118 14.49 1.18 -19.77
C ASN A 118 13.24 0.85 -20.62
N LEU A 119 12.82 -0.42 -20.67
CA LEU A 119 11.57 -0.80 -21.35
C LEU A 119 10.35 -0.16 -20.67
N LYS A 120 10.31 -0.17 -19.33
CA LYS A 120 9.22 0.44 -18.57
C LYS A 120 9.16 1.97 -18.72
N ILE A 121 10.32 2.64 -18.66
CA ILE A 121 10.44 4.08 -18.95
C ILE A 121 9.90 4.39 -20.36
N ASN A 122 10.27 3.59 -21.35
CA ASN A 122 9.82 3.81 -22.72
C ASN A 122 8.32 3.60 -22.89
N ALA A 123 7.74 2.62 -22.20
CA ALA A 123 6.31 2.40 -22.22
C ALA A 123 5.56 3.57 -21.56
N ALA A 124 6.04 4.12 -20.44
CA ALA A 124 5.38 5.23 -19.75
C ALA A 124 5.40 6.58 -20.51
N LYS A 125 6.33 6.77 -21.45
CA LYS A 125 6.52 8.06 -22.14
C LYS A 125 5.25 8.53 -22.84
N GLY A 126 4.87 9.78 -22.57
CA GLY A 126 3.82 10.47 -23.30
C GLY A 126 2.39 10.06 -22.94
N GLN A 127 2.19 9.25 -21.90
CA GLN A 127 0.87 8.79 -21.48
C GLN A 127 0.60 8.93 -19.97
N THR A 128 1.33 9.80 -19.27
CA THR A 128 1.14 10.04 -17.82
C THR A 128 0.43 11.36 -17.54
N TRP A 129 -0.65 11.31 -16.75
CA TRP A 129 -1.38 12.50 -16.30
C TRP A 129 -0.83 13.09 -15.01
N VAL A 130 -0.26 12.24 -14.16
CA VAL A 130 0.41 12.60 -12.90
C VAL A 130 1.89 12.22 -13.01
N ASP A 131 2.72 12.73 -12.11
CA ASP A 131 4.13 12.33 -12.09
C ASP A 131 4.27 10.85 -11.70
N VAL A 132 5.21 10.16 -12.33
CA VAL A 132 5.43 8.73 -12.12
C VAL A 132 6.89 8.50 -11.73
N GLY A 133 7.10 8.02 -10.51
CA GLY A 133 8.36 7.41 -10.10
C GLY A 133 8.27 5.89 -10.14
N PHE A 134 9.39 5.21 -9.91
CA PHE A 134 9.47 3.75 -10.03
C PHE A 134 10.20 3.15 -8.84
N TRP A 135 9.66 2.06 -8.31
CA TRP A 135 10.41 1.13 -7.47
C TRP A 135 11.19 0.16 -8.36
N GLY A 136 12.38 -0.23 -7.92
CA GLY A 136 13.08 -1.40 -8.43
C GLY A 136 12.58 -2.66 -7.74
N GLY A 137 12.77 -3.82 -8.37
CA GLY A 137 12.56 -5.12 -7.74
C GLY A 137 13.83 -5.61 -7.05
N LEU A 138 13.69 -6.28 -5.92
CA LEU A 138 14.75 -7.07 -5.29
C LEU A 138 14.32 -8.54 -5.30
N ILE A 139 15.06 -9.33 -6.07
CA ILE A 139 14.87 -10.77 -6.27
C ILE A 139 16.19 -11.50 -5.95
N PRO A 140 16.22 -12.85 -5.86
CA PRO A 140 17.41 -13.59 -5.41
C PRO A 140 18.70 -13.37 -6.21
N ASP A 141 18.62 -13.02 -7.49
CA ASP A 141 19.76 -13.00 -8.43
C ASP A 141 20.14 -11.60 -8.95
N ASN A 142 19.52 -10.52 -8.45
CA ASN A 142 19.71 -9.16 -9.00
C ASN A 142 20.46 -8.17 -8.09
N LEU A 143 21.21 -8.64 -7.08
CA LEU A 143 21.98 -7.75 -6.19
C LEU A 143 22.90 -6.78 -6.96
N TYR A 144 23.49 -7.25 -8.06
CA TYR A 144 24.40 -6.46 -8.90
C TYR A 144 23.69 -5.33 -9.67
N ASP A 145 22.37 -5.41 -9.85
CA ASP A 145 21.56 -4.41 -10.54
C ASP A 145 21.09 -3.28 -9.62
N LEU A 146 21.15 -3.45 -8.29
CA LEU A 146 20.61 -2.47 -7.34
C LEU A 146 21.29 -1.09 -7.50
N LYS A 147 22.62 -1.02 -7.41
CA LYS A 147 23.34 0.26 -7.57
C LYS A 147 23.13 0.92 -8.95
N PRO A 148 23.23 0.20 -10.09
CA PRO A 148 22.84 0.74 -11.39
C PRO A 148 21.42 1.32 -11.43
N LEU A 149 20.43 0.63 -10.86
CA LEU A 149 19.04 1.09 -10.81
C LEU A 149 18.88 2.35 -9.94
N ILE A 150 19.57 2.43 -8.80
CA ILE A 150 19.60 3.64 -7.95
C ILE A 150 20.06 4.86 -8.76
N ARG A 151 21.15 4.71 -9.52
CA ARG A 151 21.70 5.78 -10.38
C ARG A 151 20.76 6.19 -11.51
N MET A 152 19.88 5.29 -11.95
CA MET A 152 18.83 5.58 -12.93
C MET A 152 17.59 6.24 -12.34
N GLY A 153 17.52 6.41 -11.02
CA GLY A 153 16.43 7.12 -10.38
C GLY A 153 15.27 6.24 -9.89
N VAL A 154 15.46 4.93 -9.66
CA VAL A 154 14.47 4.19 -8.85
C VAL A 154 14.41 4.77 -7.42
N ARG A 155 13.26 4.68 -6.75
CA ARG A 155 13.08 5.24 -5.40
C ARG A 155 13.49 4.29 -4.29
N GLY A 156 13.69 3.02 -4.58
CA GLY A 156 14.02 1.96 -3.62
C GLY A 156 13.73 0.59 -4.23
N PHE A 157 13.69 -0.45 -3.40
CA PHE A 157 13.50 -1.82 -3.90
C PHE A 157 12.42 -2.57 -3.14
N LYS A 158 11.44 -3.12 -3.87
CA LYS A 158 10.39 -3.99 -3.34
C LYS A 158 10.78 -5.46 -3.47
N ALA A 159 10.58 -6.22 -2.41
CA ALA A 159 10.71 -7.68 -2.39
C ALA A 159 9.50 -8.34 -1.71
N PHE A 160 9.38 -9.65 -1.89
CA PHE A 160 8.43 -10.49 -1.17
C PHE A 160 9.19 -11.49 -0.28
N LEU A 161 8.67 -11.77 0.92
CA LEU A 161 9.15 -12.86 1.80
C LEU A 161 8.29 -14.14 1.66
N ILE A 162 7.35 -14.13 0.71
CA ILE A 162 6.48 -15.24 0.34
C ILE A 162 6.30 -15.25 -1.17
N GLU A 163 5.88 -16.38 -1.77
CA GLU A 163 5.67 -16.44 -3.21
C GLU A 163 4.71 -15.34 -3.68
N SER A 164 5.17 -14.49 -4.60
CA SER A 164 4.37 -13.38 -5.17
C SER A 164 3.25 -13.88 -6.09
N GLY A 165 3.38 -15.12 -6.58
CA GLY A 165 2.52 -15.77 -7.58
C GLY A 165 2.79 -15.37 -9.04
N VAL A 166 3.80 -14.52 -9.29
CA VAL A 166 4.37 -14.31 -10.62
C VAL A 166 5.79 -14.88 -10.67
N ASP A 167 6.06 -15.76 -11.62
CA ASP A 167 7.33 -16.50 -11.72
C ASP A 167 8.52 -15.57 -11.99
N GLU A 168 8.29 -14.42 -12.63
CA GLU A 168 9.33 -13.41 -12.89
C GLU A 168 9.81 -12.68 -11.61
N PHE A 169 9.09 -12.81 -10.48
CA PHE A 169 9.34 -12.06 -9.25
C PHE A 169 9.35 -12.95 -8.00
N PRO A 170 10.30 -13.89 -7.89
CA PRO A 170 10.35 -14.86 -6.80
C PRO A 170 10.65 -14.20 -5.44
N ALA A 171 10.23 -14.88 -4.38
CA ALA A 171 10.47 -14.46 -3.01
C ALA A 171 11.96 -14.50 -2.63
N ILE A 172 12.35 -13.65 -1.68
CA ILE A 172 13.70 -13.64 -1.10
C ILE A 172 13.68 -14.20 0.33
N THR A 173 14.85 -14.50 0.87
CA THR A 173 15.01 -14.97 2.26
C THR A 173 15.53 -13.85 3.18
N PRO A 174 15.39 -13.96 4.51
CA PRO A 174 16.01 -13.02 5.44
C PRO A 174 17.52 -12.85 5.24
N ALA A 175 18.24 -13.92 4.88
CA ALA A 175 19.67 -13.84 4.56
C ALA A 175 19.93 -12.92 3.34
N HIS A 176 19.03 -12.93 2.36
CA HIS A 176 19.12 -12.07 1.17
C HIS A 176 18.79 -10.61 1.49
N ILE A 177 17.90 -10.35 2.46
CA ILE A 177 17.67 -8.99 2.98
C ILE A 177 18.99 -8.40 3.46
N LEU A 178 19.72 -9.12 4.31
CA LEU A 178 21.01 -8.65 4.83
C LEU A 178 22.06 -8.48 3.72
N ALA A 179 22.05 -9.34 2.69
CA ALA A 179 22.93 -9.18 1.53
C ALA A 179 22.61 -7.91 0.73
N ALA A 180 21.34 -7.64 0.47
CA ALA A 180 20.88 -6.42 -0.20
C ALA A 180 21.20 -5.17 0.63
N MET A 181 20.98 -5.20 1.94
CA MET A 181 21.34 -4.09 2.83
C MET A 181 22.84 -3.78 2.77
N LYS A 182 23.70 -4.80 2.78
CA LYS A 182 25.16 -4.61 2.63
C LYS A 182 25.52 -3.98 1.28
N GLU A 183 24.80 -4.35 0.23
CA GLU A 183 25.03 -3.81 -1.11
C GLU A 183 24.69 -2.32 -1.20
N VAL A 184 23.58 -1.88 -0.59
CA VAL A 184 23.06 -0.51 -0.71
C VAL A 184 23.33 0.41 0.48
N LYS A 185 24.11 -0.03 1.48
CA LYS A 185 24.31 0.71 2.74
C LYS A 185 24.84 2.14 2.62
N ASP A 186 25.56 2.44 1.53
CA ASP A 186 26.17 3.74 1.27
C ASP A 186 25.39 4.56 0.23
N GLU A 187 24.21 4.06 -0.18
CA GLU A 187 23.36 4.66 -1.22
C GLU A 187 22.10 5.27 -0.60
N LYS A 188 21.59 6.35 -1.22
CA LYS A 188 20.29 6.94 -0.84
C LYS A 188 19.16 6.11 -1.42
N THR A 189 18.68 5.15 -0.64
CA THR A 189 17.64 4.21 -1.05
C THR A 189 16.94 3.60 0.16
N MET A 190 15.93 2.77 -0.10
CA MET A 190 15.27 1.97 0.91
C MET A 190 14.92 0.59 0.36
N LEU A 191 14.81 -0.39 1.26
CA LEU A 191 14.30 -1.73 0.93
C LEU A 191 12.91 -1.89 1.54
N MET A 192 11.96 -2.37 0.77
CA MET A 192 10.57 -2.52 1.18
C MET A 192 10.06 -3.94 0.91
N PHE A 193 9.16 -4.41 1.77
CA PHE A 193 8.85 -5.84 1.85
C PHE A 193 7.36 -6.08 1.94
N HIS A 194 6.83 -6.90 1.02
CA HIS A 194 5.58 -7.60 1.27
C HIS A 194 5.91 -8.63 2.35
N ALA A 195 5.58 -8.23 3.58
CA ALA A 195 6.02 -8.90 4.78
C ALA A 195 4.98 -9.94 5.18
N GLU A 196 4.76 -10.94 4.35
CA GLU A 196 4.15 -12.20 4.78
C GLU A 196 5.23 -13.28 4.67
N MET A 197 5.31 -14.17 5.66
CA MET A 197 6.21 -15.31 5.65
C MET A 197 5.56 -16.44 6.43
N GLN A 198 5.32 -17.58 5.79
CA GLN A 198 4.80 -18.74 6.50
C GLN A 198 5.85 -19.20 7.53
N PRO A 199 5.49 -19.29 8.82
CA PRO A 199 6.40 -19.73 9.85
C PRO A 199 6.92 -21.15 9.57
N ARG A 200 8.22 -21.38 9.78
CA ARG A 200 8.78 -22.74 9.73
C ARG A 200 8.33 -23.52 10.96
N GLU A 201 8.01 -24.79 10.80
CA GLU A 201 7.89 -25.69 11.95
C GLU A 201 9.28 -25.82 12.59
N LYS A 202 9.37 -25.64 13.91
CA LYS A 202 10.62 -25.91 14.62
C LYS A 202 10.86 -27.42 14.62
N GLU A 203 11.96 -27.88 14.03
CA GLU A 203 12.61 -29.10 14.54
C GLU A 203 13.06 -28.76 15.98
N GLU A 204 12.73 -29.61 16.95
CA GLU A 204 12.98 -29.42 18.38
C GLU A 204 14.42 -28.90 18.64
N PHE A 205 14.55 -27.66 19.12
CA PHE A 205 15.82 -27.10 19.62
C PHE A 205 15.69 -26.79 21.12
N SER A 206 16.83 -26.99 21.80
CA SER A 206 17.07 -27.17 23.24
C SER A 206 16.65 -26.02 24.18
N ASP A 207 16.21 -26.41 25.39
CA ASP A 207 15.79 -25.72 26.64
C ASP A 207 16.49 -24.42 27.11
N SER A 208 17.37 -23.78 26.33
CA SER A 208 18.02 -22.52 26.74
C SER A 208 17.18 -21.25 26.51
N ALA A 209 15.95 -21.38 25.98
CA ALA A 209 15.03 -20.25 25.77
C ALA A 209 14.12 -19.96 26.99
N ASP A 210 14.05 -20.87 27.97
CA ASP A 210 12.99 -20.88 29.01
C ASP A 210 12.98 -19.68 29.96
N THR A 211 14.10 -18.98 30.18
CA THR A 211 14.13 -17.84 31.13
C THR A 211 13.67 -16.53 30.52
N LEU A 212 13.85 -16.33 29.20
CA LEU A 212 13.46 -15.09 28.51
C LEU A 212 12.00 -15.14 28.04
N THR A 213 11.48 -16.34 27.75
CA THR A 213 10.08 -16.56 27.37
C THR A 213 9.14 -16.34 28.55
N ALA A 214 9.48 -16.88 29.73
CA ALA A 214 8.67 -16.75 30.94
C ALA A 214 8.50 -15.29 31.41
N GLU A 215 9.52 -14.42 31.24
CA GLU A 215 9.40 -13.00 31.56
C GLU A 215 8.46 -12.26 30.60
N ILE A 216 8.24 -12.74 29.37
CA ILE A 216 7.43 -12.06 28.33
C ILE A 216 6.00 -12.57 28.28
N ASP A 217 5.72 -13.82 28.65
CA ASP A 217 4.34 -14.32 28.79
C ASP A 217 3.51 -13.48 29.81
N ASP A 218 4.19 -12.78 30.73
CA ASP A 218 3.58 -11.81 31.65
C ASP A 218 3.32 -10.42 31.01
N PHE A 219 3.87 -10.11 29.83
CA PHE A 219 3.63 -8.86 29.11
C PHE A 219 2.45 -9.01 28.15
N ASP A 220 1.36 -8.29 28.42
CA ASP A 220 0.25 -8.13 27.49
C ASP A 220 0.68 -7.25 26.30
N LEU A 221 1.28 -7.87 25.29
CA LEU A 221 1.73 -7.20 24.07
C LEU A 221 0.62 -7.16 23.00
N GLY A 222 -0.52 -7.82 23.21
CA GLY A 222 -1.53 -7.98 22.16
C GLY A 222 -1.09 -8.83 20.97
N MET A 223 -0.03 -9.64 21.12
CA MET A 223 0.48 -10.57 20.11
C MET A 223 0.29 -12.02 20.54
N SER A 224 0.36 -12.97 19.61
CA SER A 224 0.42 -14.40 19.93
C SER A 224 1.57 -14.74 20.88
N ALA A 225 1.29 -15.43 22.00
CA ALA A 225 2.33 -16.02 22.86
C ALA A 225 3.35 -16.88 22.08
N SER A 226 2.87 -17.68 21.12
CA SER A 226 3.75 -18.48 20.22
C SER A 226 4.72 -17.67 19.36
N PHE A 227 4.58 -16.35 19.30
CA PHE A 227 5.52 -15.46 18.62
C PHE A 227 6.87 -15.47 19.33
N ILE A 228 6.88 -15.38 20.66
CA ILE A 228 8.09 -15.22 21.47
C ILE A 228 9.05 -16.38 21.21
N ASP A 229 8.52 -17.60 21.15
CA ASP A 229 9.29 -18.79 20.85
C ASP A 229 9.94 -18.76 19.46
N ARG A 230 9.28 -18.16 18.47
CA ARG A 230 9.70 -18.23 17.06
C ARG A 230 10.51 -17.01 16.62
N ALA A 231 10.41 -15.89 17.32
CA ALA A 231 11.05 -14.65 16.93
C ALA A 231 12.57 -14.67 17.16
N PRO A 232 13.36 -13.98 16.32
CA PRO A 232 14.79 -13.84 16.57
C PRO A 232 15.08 -13.20 17.94
N THR A 233 16.03 -13.74 18.69
CA THR A 233 16.37 -13.26 20.05
C THR A 233 16.61 -11.74 20.14
N PRO A 234 17.26 -11.06 19.17
CA PRO A 234 17.38 -9.61 19.21
C PRO A 234 16.03 -8.89 19.24
N VAL A 235 15.02 -9.40 18.54
CA VAL A 235 13.66 -8.84 18.47
C VAL A 235 12.92 -9.07 19.78
N VAL A 236 13.01 -10.27 20.34
CA VAL A 236 12.46 -10.61 21.66
C VAL A 236 12.99 -9.63 22.72
N ARG A 237 14.30 -9.36 22.72
CA ARG A 237 14.91 -8.36 23.62
C ARG A 237 14.45 -6.93 23.36
N LEU A 238 14.07 -6.56 22.13
CA LEU A 238 13.52 -5.22 21.86
C LEU A 238 12.16 -5.06 22.54
N LEU A 239 11.32 -6.09 22.49
CA LEU A 239 10.01 -6.09 23.14
C LEU A 239 10.13 -6.08 24.67
N SER A 240 11.04 -6.87 25.26
CA SER A 240 11.22 -6.89 26.72
C SER A 240 11.74 -5.56 27.30
N ASN A 241 12.38 -4.73 26.48
CA ASN A 241 12.96 -3.44 26.91
C ASN A 241 12.00 -2.25 26.72
N ASP A 242 10.71 -2.52 26.51
CA ASP A 242 9.69 -1.51 26.27
C ASP A 242 8.71 -1.40 27.47
N PRO A 243 9.02 -0.57 28.47
CA PRO A 243 8.31 -0.53 29.75
C PRO A 243 7.00 0.28 29.73
N GLY A 244 6.40 0.52 28.56
CA GLY A 244 5.19 1.37 28.43
C GLY A 244 3.88 0.61 28.67
N ASP A 245 2.87 1.32 29.17
CA ASP A 245 1.47 0.86 29.12
C ASP A 245 0.92 1.06 27.70
N HIS A 246 0.82 -0.05 26.97
CA HIS A 246 0.39 -0.07 25.57
C HIS A 246 -0.96 -0.76 25.39
N HIS A 247 -1.78 -0.86 26.44
CA HIS A 247 -3.09 -1.54 26.38
C HIS A 247 -4.01 -1.00 25.27
N HIS A 248 -3.87 0.28 24.92
CA HIS A 248 -4.63 0.93 23.85
C HIS A 248 -4.32 0.38 22.43
N GLU A 249 -3.18 -0.30 22.24
CA GLU A 249 -2.76 -0.92 20.97
C GLU A 249 -3.46 -2.27 20.70
N HIS A 250 -4.06 -2.87 21.71
CA HIS A 250 -4.82 -4.13 21.64
C HIS A 250 -6.13 -4.07 22.43
N GLU A 251 -6.67 -2.89 22.72
CA GLU A 251 -7.96 -2.81 23.41
C GLU A 251 -9.08 -3.44 22.55
N ASN A 252 -10.03 -4.09 23.20
CA ASN A 252 -11.08 -4.91 22.58
C ASN A 252 -10.58 -6.19 21.90
N CYS A 253 -9.27 -6.44 21.85
CA CYS A 253 -8.78 -7.76 21.50
C CYS A 253 -9.19 -8.75 22.62
N ARG A 254 -10.07 -9.71 22.32
CA ARG A 254 -10.43 -10.78 23.25
C ARG A 254 -9.25 -11.74 23.34
N LEU A 255 -8.40 -11.55 24.34
CA LEU A 255 -7.31 -12.49 24.62
C LEU A 255 -7.83 -13.77 25.31
N PRO A 256 -7.30 -14.96 24.97
CA PRO A 256 -6.37 -15.18 23.87
C PRO A 256 -7.09 -15.08 22.52
N HIS A 257 -6.58 -14.21 21.63
CA HIS A 257 -7.01 -14.26 20.24
C HIS A 257 -6.56 -15.61 19.71
N ASN A 258 -7.48 -16.38 19.15
CA ASN A 258 -7.08 -17.59 18.46
C ASN A 258 -6.52 -17.13 17.10
N HIS A 259 -5.22 -16.79 17.05
CA HIS A 259 -4.54 -16.12 15.91
C HIS A 259 -4.58 -16.91 14.60
N ALA A 260 -4.76 -18.23 14.70
CA ALA A 260 -5.04 -19.14 13.59
C ALA A 260 -6.41 -19.82 13.75
N GLY A 261 -7.27 -19.30 14.63
CA GLY A 261 -8.61 -19.81 14.87
C GLY A 261 -9.64 -19.14 13.97
N SER A 262 -10.84 -19.70 13.98
CA SER A 262 -11.90 -19.26 13.10
C SER A 262 -12.56 -18.00 13.62
N ILE A 263 -12.60 -16.96 12.78
CA ILE A 263 -13.46 -15.79 13.04
C ILE A 263 -14.96 -16.12 12.94
N ASN A 264 -15.28 -17.25 12.31
CA ASN A 264 -16.66 -17.73 12.16
C ASN A 264 -16.73 -19.25 12.40
N PRO A 265 -16.87 -19.67 13.68
CA PRO A 265 -16.88 -21.08 14.05
C PRO A 265 -17.99 -21.92 13.40
N SER A 266 -19.04 -21.29 12.85
CA SER A 266 -20.09 -22.02 12.11
C SER A 266 -19.67 -22.38 10.68
N VAL A 267 -18.61 -21.76 10.15
CA VAL A 267 -18.09 -21.99 8.79
C VAL A 267 -16.83 -22.86 8.83
N LEU A 268 -15.97 -22.64 9.82
CA LEU A 268 -14.64 -23.22 9.90
C LEU A 268 -14.30 -23.53 11.36
N SER A 269 -13.82 -24.74 11.65
CA SER A 269 -13.31 -25.07 12.99
C SER A 269 -11.89 -24.53 13.21
N ASP A 270 -11.47 -24.33 14.46
CA ASP A 270 -10.10 -23.89 14.77
C ASP A 270 -9.03 -24.87 14.26
N LYS A 271 -9.34 -26.17 14.24
CA LYS A 271 -8.45 -27.20 13.72
C LYS A 271 -8.26 -27.05 12.20
N GLN A 272 -9.35 -26.77 11.48
CA GLN A 272 -9.31 -26.48 10.05
C GLN A 272 -8.60 -25.16 9.76
N ALA A 273 -8.85 -24.11 10.55
CA ALA A 273 -8.19 -22.82 10.42
C ALA A 273 -6.68 -22.95 10.58
N LYS A 274 -6.23 -23.70 11.60
CA LYS A 274 -4.82 -24.05 11.77
C LYS A 274 -4.30 -24.86 10.57
N ALA A 275 -5.01 -25.89 10.12
CA ALA A 275 -4.59 -26.67 8.96
C ALA A 275 -4.41 -25.81 7.69
N LEU A 276 -5.32 -24.86 7.43
CA LEU A 276 -5.22 -23.91 6.31
C LEU A 276 -3.94 -23.06 6.43
N ALA A 277 -3.68 -22.48 7.60
CA ALA A 277 -2.49 -21.66 7.86
C ALA A 277 -1.16 -22.42 7.64
N HIS A 278 -1.15 -23.73 7.90
CA HIS A 278 0.02 -24.59 7.74
C HIS A 278 0.17 -25.18 6.32
N THR A 279 -0.73 -24.87 5.38
CA THR A 279 -0.72 -25.49 4.04
C THR A 279 0.06 -24.64 3.02
N PRO A 280 1.24 -25.10 2.54
CA PRO A 280 2.08 -24.29 1.65
C PRO A 280 1.45 -23.96 0.29
N ILE A 281 0.58 -24.83 -0.23
CA ILE A 281 -0.15 -24.63 -1.50
C ILE A 281 -1.02 -23.35 -1.46
N LEU A 282 -1.46 -22.95 -0.27
CA LEU A 282 -2.35 -21.80 -0.05
C LEU A 282 -1.60 -20.55 0.44
N ALA A 283 -0.28 -20.63 0.61
CA ALA A 283 0.53 -19.60 1.24
C ALA A 283 0.99 -18.49 0.28
N GLY A 284 0.95 -18.68 -1.05
CA GLY A 284 1.34 -17.64 -2.00
C GLY A 284 0.46 -16.39 -1.91
N ALA A 285 1.07 -15.19 -2.01
CA ALA A 285 0.34 -13.92 -2.02
C ALA A 285 -0.68 -13.87 -3.17
N GLU A 286 -0.31 -14.44 -4.31
CA GLU A 286 -1.24 -14.77 -5.38
C GLU A 286 -1.28 -16.29 -5.59
N PRO A 287 -2.36 -16.85 -6.18
CA PRO A 287 -2.43 -18.27 -6.45
C PRO A 287 -1.23 -18.74 -7.27
N THR A 288 -0.47 -19.70 -6.74
CA THR A 288 0.63 -20.37 -7.44
C THR A 288 0.19 -21.66 -8.14
N PHE A 289 -1.02 -22.14 -7.84
CA PHE A 289 -1.64 -23.31 -8.44
C PHE A 289 -3.01 -22.96 -9.04
N GLY A 290 -3.54 -23.86 -9.88
CA GLY A 290 -4.84 -23.70 -10.53
C GLY A 290 -4.80 -22.88 -11.83
N LYS A 291 -5.98 -22.67 -12.43
CA LYS A 291 -6.09 -22.12 -13.79
C LYS A 291 -5.58 -20.67 -13.91
N ASN A 292 -5.84 -19.84 -12.89
CA ASN A 292 -5.48 -18.42 -12.91
C ASN A 292 -3.96 -18.24 -12.77
N ALA A 293 -3.31 -19.00 -11.88
CA ALA A 293 -1.86 -19.04 -11.77
C ALA A 293 -1.19 -19.34 -13.12
N ARG A 294 -1.69 -20.32 -13.86
CA ARG A 294 -1.19 -20.66 -15.21
C ARG A 294 -1.45 -19.59 -16.24
N LYS A 295 -2.64 -18.97 -16.20
CA LYS A 295 -2.99 -17.88 -17.11
C LYS A 295 -2.04 -16.69 -16.96
N VAL A 296 -1.56 -16.42 -15.74
CA VAL A 296 -0.62 -15.33 -15.47
C VAL A 296 0.83 -15.72 -15.80
N ASN A 297 1.21 -16.97 -15.57
CA ASN A 297 2.57 -17.48 -15.73
C ASN A 297 2.79 -18.25 -17.05
N THR A 298 2.31 -17.72 -18.18
CA THR A 298 2.43 -18.37 -19.50
C THR A 298 3.85 -18.36 -20.07
N HIS A 299 4.72 -17.47 -19.58
CA HIS A 299 6.04 -17.20 -20.15
C HIS A 299 7.19 -17.97 -19.47
N HIS A 300 6.93 -18.64 -18.35
CA HIS A 300 7.94 -19.39 -17.60
C HIS A 300 7.72 -20.90 -17.67
N SER A 301 8.79 -21.64 -18.00
CA SER A 301 8.86 -23.09 -17.83
C SER A 301 9.35 -23.41 -16.41
N ARG A 302 8.50 -23.27 -15.39
CA ARG A 302 8.81 -23.90 -14.09
C ARG A 302 8.92 -25.43 -14.27
N SER A 303 9.73 -26.08 -13.43
CA SER A 303 9.96 -27.53 -13.43
C SER A 303 8.74 -28.37 -13.04
N TYR A 304 7.66 -27.75 -12.56
CA TYR A 304 6.36 -28.39 -12.52
C TYR A 304 5.82 -28.47 -13.95
N SER A 305 6.15 -29.56 -14.64
CA SER A 305 5.43 -29.95 -15.84
C SER A 305 3.97 -30.19 -15.44
N TYR A 306 3.12 -29.20 -15.68
CA TYR A 306 1.67 -29.40 -15.56
C TYR A 306 1.28 -30.57 -16.45
N THR A 307 0.78 -31.65 -15.87
CA THR A 307 0.23 -32.75 -16.65
C THR A 307 -1.09 -32.29 -17.28
N GLU A 308 -1.49 -32.88 -18.41
CA GLU A 308 -2.86 -32.68 -18.92
C GLU A 308 -3.92 -33.11 -17.88
N GLU A 309 -3.61 -34.00 -16.94
CA GLU A 309 -4.51 -34.31 -15.83
C GLU A 309 -4.63 -33.13 -14.84
N ASP A 310 -3.54 -32.41 -14.58
CA ASP A 310 -3.60 -31.14 -13.83
C ASP A 310 -4.38 -30.05 -14.60
N THR A 311 -4.66 -30.21 -15.90
CA THR A 311 -5.52 -29.29 -16.69
C THR A 311 -7.01 -29.47 -16.42
N LYS A 312 -7.41 -30.58 -15.76
CA LYS A 312 -8.77 -30.87 -15.32
C LYS A 312 -8.89 -30.78 -13.78
N VAL A 313 -9.35 -29.61 -13.33
CA VAL A 313 -10.30 -29.45 -12.20
C VAL A 313 -9.79 -29.61 -10.75
N ASN A 314 -8.64 -29.04 -10.35
CA ASN A 314 -8.42 -28.75 -8.91
C ASN A 314 -7.95 -27.30 -8.68
N THR A 315 -8.65 -26.59 -7.79
CA THR A 315 -8.21 -25.30 -7.26
C THR A 315 -7.10 -25.50 -6.22
N PRO A 316 -6.38 -24.45 -5.81
CA PRO A 316 -5.39 -24.58 -4.75
C PRO A 316 -5.97 -25.27 -3.50
N LEU A 317 -7.20 -24.92 -3.10
CA LEU A 317 -7.86 -25.60 -1.97
C LEU A 317 -8.15 -27.07 -2.25
N LEU A 318 -8.62 -27.43 -3.45
CA LEU A 318 -8.87 -28.84 -3.79
C LEU A 318 -7.58 -29.67 -3.79
N LEU A 319 -6.45 -29.10 -4.23
CA LEU A 319 -5.14 -29.75 -4.13
C LEU A 319 -4.73 -29.95 -2.66
N ALA A 320 -4.86 -28.91 -1.85
CA ALA A 320 -4.61 -28.97 -0.42
C ALA A 320 -5.48 -30.03 0.31
N GLN A 321 -6.75 -30.15 -0.09
CA GLN A 321 -7.70 -31.14 0.45
C GLN A 321 -7.31 -32.59 0.15
N GLN A 322 -6.52 -32.83 -0.89
CA GLN A 322 -5.99 -34.18 -1.19
C GLN A 322 -4.83 -34.55 -0.27
N GLU A 323 -4.07 -33.56 0.21
CA GLU A 323 -2.89 -33.77 1.08
C GLU A 323 -3.26 -33.81 2.57
N ASN A 324 -4.33 -33.11 2.96
CA ASN A 324 -4.72 -32.97 4.36
C ASN A 324 -6.23 -33.19 4.56
N ALA A 325 -6.58 -34.32 5.19
CA ALA A 325 -7.97 -34.69 5.46
C ALA A 325 -8.70 -33.71 6.39
N GLU A 326 -7.98 -32.93 7.21
CA GLU A 326 -8.60 -31.87 8.02
C GLU A 326 -9.24 -30.80 7.14
N LEU A 327 -8.73 -30.58 5.92
CA LEU A 327 -9.25 -29.57 5.01
C LEU A 327 -10.51 -29.99 4.27
N ALA A 328 -10.99 -31.23 4.46
CA ALA A 328 -12.18 -31.73 3.79
C ALA A 328 -13.42 -30.87 4.11
N ASN A 329 -14.30 -30.72 3.11
CA ASN A 329 -15.58 -30.00 3.20
C ASN A 329 -15.47 -28.51 3.58
N ILE A 330 -14.28 -27.92 3.48
CA ILE A 330 -14.11 -26.48 3.63
C ILE A 330 -14.75 -25.76 2.44
N ASP A 331 -15.54 -24.73 2.73
CA ASP A 331 -16.14 -23.84 1.73
C ASP A 331 -15.09 -22.84 1.19
N PRO A 332 -14.67 -22.93 -0.09
CA PRO A 332 -13.72 -22.00 -0.69
C PRO A 332 -14.32 -20.61 -0.94
N THR A 333 -15.65 -20.49 -0.87
CA THR A 333 -16.36 -19.25 -1.15
C THR A 333 -16.52 -18.37 0.08
N ALA A 334 -16.34 -18.91 1.28
CA ALA A 334 -16.43 -18.15 2.51
C ALA A 334 -15.13 -17.38 2.78
N TYR A 335 -15.25 -16.08 3.10
CA TYR A 335 -14.09 -15.24 3.36
C TYR A 335 -13.27 -15.70 4.57
N ALA A 336 -13.94 -16.20 5.61
CA ALA A 336 -13.30 -16.72 6.82
C ALA A 336 -12.27 -17.83 6.52
N THR A 337 -12.55 -18.66 5.51
CA THR A 337 -11.63 -19.71 5.06
C THR A 337 -10.35 -19.12 4.47
N PHE A 338 -10.47 -18.14 3.58
CA PHE A 338 -9.32 -17.47 2.99
C PHE A 338 -8.52 -16.67 4.03
N LEU A 339 -9.21 -15.97 4.93
CA LEU A 339 -8.57 -15.25 6.03
C LEU A 339 -7.73 -16.18 6.91
N ALA A 340 -8.26 -17.37 7.24
CA ALA A 340 -7.57 -18.35 8.06
C ALA A 340 -6.33 -18.99 7.39
N SER A 341 -6.24 -19.00 6.06
CA SER A 341 -5.05 -19.51 5.37
C SER A 341 -3.87 -18.55 5.40
N ARG A 342 -4.08 -17.29 5.83
CA ARG A 342 -3.05 -16.25 5.91
C ARG A 342 -3.16 -15.50 7.25
N PRO A 343 -2.98 -16.17 8.39
CA PRO A 343 -3.15 -15.56 9.71
C PRO A 343 -2.19 -14.38 9.95
N ASP A 344 -2.49 -13.55 10.96
CA ASP A 344 -1.68 -12.39 11.36
C ASP A 344 -0.21 -12.76 11.62
N ASN A 345 0.05 -14.00 12.04
CA ASN A 345 1.40 -14.43 12.32
C ASN A 345 2.31 -14.48 11.07
N PHE A 346 1.76 -14.57 9.85
CA PHE A 346 2.55 -14.45 8.62
C PHE A 346 3.23 -13.08 8.55
N GLU A 347 2.49 -12.03 8.93
CA GLU A 347 3.01 -10.68 8.98
C GLU A 347 4.02 -10.50 10.12
N THR A 348 3.68 -10.90 11.33
CA THR A 348 4.58 -10.75 12.48
C THR A 348 5.90 -11.52 12.30
N THR A 349 5.88 -12.73 11.73
CA THR A 349 7.08 -13.53 11.46
C THR A 349 8.00 -12.83 10.45
N ALA A 350 7.45 -12.33 9.34
CA ALA A 350 8.22 -11.59 8.35
C ALA A 350 8.82 -10.30 8.94
N ILE A 351 8.01 -9.54 9.68
CA ILE A 351 8.41 -8.26 10.28
C ILE A 351 9.49 -8.46 11.34
N ALA A 352 9.41 -9.53 12.14
CA ALA A 352 10.45 -9.87 13.09
C ALA A 352 11.80 -10.15 12.40
N GLU A 353 11.81 -10.90 11.30
CA GLU A 353 13.04 -11.13 10.52
C GLU A 353 13.61 -9.85 9.89
N ILE A 354 12.73 -8.97 9.41
CA ILE A 354 13.12 -7.66 8.86
C ILE A 354 13.75 -6.78 9.94
N ILE A 355 13.13 -6.70 11.13
CA ILE A 355 13.66 -5.96 12.29
C ILE A 355 14.98 -6.57 12.74
N ASN A 356 15.09 -7.90 12.80
CA ASN A 356 16.32 -8.60 13.12
C ASN A 356 17.47 -8.17 12.18
N CYS A 357 17.21 -8.13 10.87
CA CYS A 357 18.16 -7.61 9.89
C CYS A 357 18.52 -6.13 10.13
N SER A 358 17.54 -5.29 10.50
CA SER A 358 17.79 -3.89 10.90
C SER A 358 18.69 -3.77 12.13
N THR A 359 18.57 -4.67 13.12
CA THR A 359 19.48 -4.67 14.29
C THR A 359 20.93 -4.95 13.92
N LEU A 360 21.16 -5.73 12.85
CA LEU A 360 22.50 -6.08 12.38
C LEU A 360 23.13 -4.98 11.53
N LEU A 361 22.34 -4.20 10.80
CA LEU A 361 22.79 -3.10 9.96
C LEU A 361 21.79 -1.91 10.04
N PRO A 362 21.84 -1.11 11.13
CA PRO A 362 20.81 -0.13 11.47
C PRO A 362 20.87 1.17 10.67
N THR A 363 21.57 1.18 9.53
CA THR A 363 21.74 2.38 8.68
C THR A 363 20.90 2.34 7.41
N VAL A 364 20.38 1.17 7.01
CA VAL A 364 19.58 1.02 5.78
C VAL A 364 18.10 1.14 6.11
N PRO A 365 17.37 2.11 5.50
CA PRO A 365 15.93 2.20 5.69
C PRO A 365 15.19 0.97 5.18
N LEU A 366 14.40 0.36 6.07
CA LEU A 366 13.52 -0.76 5.77
C LEU A 366 12.06 -0.31 5.89
N HIS A 367 11.19 -0.83 5.03
CA HIS A 367 9.79 -0.43 5.00
C HIS A 367 8.84 -1.60 4.80
N ILE A 368 7.86 -1.71 5.69
CA ILE A 368 6.80 -2.71 5.61
C ILE A 368 5.69 -2.11 4.73
N VAL A 369 5.47 -2.70 3.56
CA VAL A 369 4.38 -2.26 2.68
C VAL A 369 3.05 -2.80 3.17
N HIS A 370 1.96 -2.08 2.87
CA HIS A 370 0.57 -2.50 3.03
C HIS A 370 0.31 -3.38 4.28
N LEU A 371 0.75 -2.92 5.46
CA LEU A 371 0.55 -3.61 6.74
C LEU A 371 -0.95 -3.75 7.03
N ALA A 372 -1.41 -4.98 7.23
CA ALA A 372 -2.81 -5.28 7.50
C ALA A 372 -3.06 -5.65 8.96
N THR A 373 -2.07 -6.22 9.66
CA THR A 373 -2.25 -6.63 11.06
C THR A 373 -1.85 -5.57 12.08
N HIS A 374 -2.68 -5.38 13.10
CA HIS A 374 -2.33 -4.61 14.29
C HIS A 374 -1.32 -5.36 15.18
N GLU A 375 -1.19 -6.69 15.09
CA GLU A 375 -0.28 -7.47 15.92
C GLU A 375 1.20 -7.15 15.65
N ALA A 376 1.51 -6.49 14.54
CA ALA A 376 2.85 -6.01 14.25
C ALA A 376 3.16 -4.63 14.86
N VAL A 377 2.15 -3.93 15.41
CA VAL A 377 2.32 -2.58 15.99
C VAL A 377 3.35 -2.58 17.14
N PRO A 378 3.32 -3.53 18.10
CA PRO A 378 4.34 -3.60 19.16
C PRO A 378 5.76 -3.75 18.60
N LEU A 379 5.94 -4.57 17.56
CA LEU A 379 7.25 -4.77 16.92
C LEU A 379 7.78 -3.49 16.29
N LEU A 380 6.92 -2.80 15.53
CA LEU A 380 7.27 -1.55 14.85
C LEU A 380 7.54 -0.43 15.84
N ARG A 381 6.74 -0.33 16.90
CA ARG A 381 6.92 0.65 17.97
C ARG A 381 8.21 0.39 18.74
N ALA A 382 8.53 -0.86 19.10
CA ALA A 382 9.80 -1.21 19.75
C ALA A 382 11.02 -0.92 18.85
N ALA A 383 10.93 -1.22 17.54
CA ALA A 383 11.97 -0.87 16.57
C ALA A 383 12.17 0.66 16.49
N LYS A 384 11.07 1.42 16.44
CA LYS A 384 11.09 2.89 16.44
C LYS A 384 11.69 3.45 17.73
N ALA A 385 11.31 2.93 18.90
CA ALA A 385 11.84 3.33 20.20
C ALA A 385 13.35 3.07 20.31
N LYS A 386 13.85 2.01 19.66
CA LYS A 386 15.28 1.72 19.54
C LYS A 386 16.02 2.64 18.55
N GLY A 387 15.30 3.39 17.72
CA GLY A 387 15.87 4.23 16.66
C GLY A 387 16.26 3.46 15.40
N LEU A 388 15.70 2.25 15.19
CA LEU A 388 15.91 1.51 13.95
C LEU A 388 15.17 2.21 12.80
N PRO A 389 15.75 2.28 11.58
CA PRO A 389 15.13 2.94 10.43
C PRO A 389 14.07 2.04 9.77
N VAL A 390 13.11 1.56 10.55
CA VAL A 390 11.99 0.73 10.09
C VAL A 390 10.72 1.58 10.10
N THR A 391 10.02 1.59 8.97
CA THR A 391 8.73 2.29 8.81
C THR A 391 7.69 1.33 8.24
N ALA A 392 6.41 1.69 8.34
CA ALA A 392 5.33 0.91 7.75
C ALA A 392 4.30 1.84 7.11
N GLU A 393 3.71 1.37 6.01
CA GLU A 393 2.49 1.93 5.42
C GLU A 393 1.33 0.96 5.66
N THR A 394 0.10 1.47 5.63
CA THR A 394 -1.12 0.65 5.48
C THR A 394 -1.90 1.12 4.27
N CYS A 395 -3.04 0.48 3.98
CA CYS A 395 -3.85 0.76 2.80
C CYS A 395 -5.24 1.25 3.15
N PHE A 396 -5.85 1.99 2.22
CA PHE A 396 -7.23 2.47 2.38
C PHE A 396 -8.20 1.33 2.74
N HIS A 397 -8.06 0.17 2.09
CA HIS A 397 -8.93 -0.98 2.31
C HIS A 397 -8.77 -1.61 3.70
N TYR A 398 -7.59 -1.58 4.32
CA TYR A 398 -7.41 -2.05 5.71
C TYR A 398 -7.96 -1.07 6.75
N LEU A 399 -8.23 0.18 6.36
CA LEU A 399 -8.82 1.20 7.23
C LEU A 399 -10.34 1.31 7.07
N SER A 400 -10.90 0.86 5.95
CA SER A 400 -12.32 1.01 5.59
C SER A 400 -13.12 -0.28 5.53
N LEU A 401 -12.50 -1.41 5.20
CA LEU A 401 -13.17 -2.69 5.02
C LEU A 401 -12.85 -3.62 6.18
N CYS A 402 -13.77 -4.54 6.51
CA CYS A 402 -13.56 -5.53 7.56
C CYS A 402 -14.12 -6.90 7.14
N ALA A 403 -13.45 -7.96 7.58
CA ALA A 403 -13.70 -9.35 7.22
C ALA A 403 -15.16 -9.78 7.45
N GLU A 404 -15.76 -9.30 8.55
CA GLU A 404 -17.12 -9.64 8.98
C GLU A 404 -18.20 -9.18 7.99
N ARG A 405 -17.87 -8.21 7.12
CA ARG A 405 -18.79 -7.66 6.11
C ARG A 405 -18.56 -8.22 4.70
N ILE A 406 -17.56 -9.07 4.52
CA ILE A 406 -17.27 -9.68 3.22
C ILE A 406 -18.09 -10.96 3.08
N GLY A 407 -19.10 -10.92 2.22
CA GLY A 407 -19.96 -12.07 1.95
C GLY A 407 -19.27 -13.18 1.16
N SER A 408 -19.88 -14.36 1.15
CA SER A 408 -19.41 -15.46 0.29
C SER A 408 -19.36 -15.05 -1.17
N CYS A 409 -18.45 -15.67 -1.93
CA CYS A 409 -18.20 -15.42 -3.35
C CYS A 409 -17.72 -14.00 -3.71
N SER A 410 -17.47 -13.13 -2.73
CA SER A 410 -17.14 -11.72 -2.96
C SER A 410 -15.63 -11.52 -3.23
N THR A 411 -15.09 -12.22 -4.24
CA THR A 411 -13.65 -12.27 -4.55
C THR A 411 -13.04 -10.95 -5.01
N HIS A 412 -13.87 -9.95 -5.34
CA HIS A 412 -13.43 -8.58 -5.58
C HIS A 412 -12.86 -7.89 -4.32
N PHE A 413 -13.07 -8.47 -3.13
CA PHE A 413 -12.40 -8.08 -1.88
C PHE A 413 -11.09 -8.84 -1.62
N LYS A 414 -10.70 -9.82 -2.45
CA LYS A 414 -9.47 -10.57 -2.23
C LYS A 414 -8.25 -9.66 -2.41
N CYS A 415 -7.40 -9.61 -1.38
CA CYS A 415 -6.05 -9.06 -1.41
C CYS A 415 -5.18 -9.85 -0.42
N CYS A 416 -3.86 -9.70 -0.55
CA CYS A 416 -2.87 -10.28 0.36
C CYS A 416 -1.90 -9.17 0.80
N PRO A 417 -1.70 -8.94 2.12
CA PRO A 417 -2.40 -9.60 3.22
C PRO A 417 -3.94 -9.43 3.16
N PRO A 418 -4.73 -10.33 3.76
CA PRO A 418 -6.18 -10.25 3.70
C PRO A 418 -6.71 -9.10 4.58
N ILE A 419 -7.86 -8.53 4.19
CA ILE A 419 -8.64 -7.63 5.03
C ILE A 419 -8.98 -8.36 6.34
N ARG A 420 -8.60 -7.75 7.46
CA ARG A 420 -8.76 -8.31 8.81
C ARG A 420 -10.11 -7.89 9.43
N THR A 421 -10.30 -8.23 10.70
CA THR A 421 -11.50 -7.91 11.50
C THR A 421 -11.71 -6.41 11.71
N ASP A 422 -12.92 -6.03 12.12
CA ASP A 422 -13.25 -4.64 12.43
C ASP A 422 -12.44 -4.08 13.61
N ASP A 423 -12.11 -4.92 14.58
CA ASP A 423 -11.28 -4.52 15.72
C ASP A 423 -9.84 -4.28 15.30
N ASN A 424 -9.27 -5.14 14.46
CA ASN A 424 -7.97 -4.89 13.84
C ASN A 424 -7.96 -3.55 13.09
N ARG A 425 -8.97 -3.29 12.26
CA ARG A 425 -9.12 -2.05 11.50
C ARG A 425 -9.11 -0.81 12.40
N LYS A 426 -9.81 -0.83 13.54
CA LYS A 426 -9.79 0.27 14.54
C LYS A 426 -8.40 0.47 15.15
N LEU A 427 -7.66 -0.61 15.40
CA LEU A 427 -6.32 -0.54 15.96
C LEU A 427 -5.30 0.01 14.95
N LEU A 428 -5.45 -0.27 13.65
CA LEU A 428 -4.65 0.38 12.60
C LEU A 428 -4.84 1.91 12.57
N TRP A 429 -6.07 2.41 12.76
CA TRP A 429 -6.34 3.85 12.89
C TRP A 429 -5.59 4.48 14.07
N LYS A 430 -5.47 3.76 15.19
CA LYS A 430 -4.68 4.24 16.33
C LYS A 430 -3.19 4.21 16.04
N ALA A 431 -2.70 3.16 15.40
CA ALA A 431 -1.30 3.06 15.00
C ALA A 431 -0.88 4.22 14.07
N LEU A 432 -1.79 4.70 13.21
CA LEU A 432 -1.60 5.93 12.42
C LEU A 432 -1.54 7.20 13.28
N ARG A 433 -2.46 7.36 14.23
CA ARG A 433 -2.47 8.52 15.16
C ARG A 433 -1.28 8.55 16.11
N ASN A 434 -0.75 7.38 16.44
CA ASN A 434 0.45 7.20 17.26
C ASN A 434 1.75 7.22 16.44
N ASP A 435 1.68 7.51 15.14
CA ASP A 435 2.81 7.56 14.21
C ASP A 435 3.65 6.27 14.15
N VAL A 436 3.08 5.12 14.52
CA VAL A 436 3.73 3.80 14.34
C VAL A 436 3.66 3.39 12.87
N ILE A 437 2.48 3.56 12.27
CA ILE A 437 2.29 3.53 10.82
C ILE A 437 2.40 4.97 10.33
N THR A 438 3.18 5.21 9.28
CA THR A 438 3.53 6.57 8.86
C THR A 438 2.82 7.03 7.59
N THR A 439 2.44 6.10 6.71
CA THR A 439 1.86 6.42 5.40
C THR A 439 0.63 5.58 5.11
N VAL A 440 -0.26 6.12 4.28
CA VAL A 440 -1.41 5.39 3.75
C VAL A 440 -1.40 5.50 2.23
N VAL A 441 -1.44 4.35 1.57
CA VAL A 441 -1.32 4.21 0.10
C VAL A 441 -2.51 3.42 -0.47
N SER A 442 -2.66 3.40 -1.80
CA SER A 442 -3.74 2.62 -2.41
C SER A 442 -3.48 1.11 -2.43
N ASP A 443 -2.21 0.72 -2.66
CA ASP A 443 -1.87 -0.60 -3.19
C ASP A 443 -2.83 -0.97 -4.34
N HIS A 444 -2.99 -0.03 -5.27
CA HIS A 444 -3.86 -0.21 -6.42
C HIS A 444 -3.30 -1.31 -7.31
N SER A 445 -3.81 -2.52 -7.08
CA SER A 445 -3.36 -3.77 -7.71
C SER A 445 -4.50 -4.40 -8.52
N PRO A 446 -4.81 -3.86 -9.71
CA PRO A 446 -5.85 -4.36 -10.60
C PRO A 446 -5.39 -5.59 -11.38
N CYS A 447 -6.34 -6.43 -11.76
CA CYS A 447 -6.20 -7.48 -12.76
C CYS A 447 -7.46 -7.55 -13.64
N THR A 448 -7.49 -8.41 -14.65
CA THR A 448 -8.68 -8.57 -15.48
C THR A 448 -9.82 -9.24 -14.69
N PRO A 449 -11.10 -8.89 -14.95
CA PRO A 449 -12.24 -9.41 -14.17
C PRO A 449 -12.35 -10.94 -14.13
N ASP A 450 -11.90 -11.64 -15.17
CA ASP A 450 -11.92 -13.09 -15.21
C ASP A 450 -10.95 -13.73 -14.19
N LEU A 451 -9.82 -13.08 -13.91
CA LEU A 451 -8.87 -13.52 -12.88
C LEU A 451 -9.45 -13.39 -11.48
N LYS A 452 -10.43 -12.48 -11.27
CA LYS A 452 -11.16 -12.39 -9.99
C LYS A 452 -12.11 -13.56 -9.75
N GLY A 453 -12.46 -14.35 -10.78
CA GLY A 453 -13.23 -15.58 -10.60
C GLY A 453 -14.60 -15.40 -9.93
N MET A 454 -15.23 -14.22 -10.08
CA MET A 454 -16.44 -13.84 -9.33
C MET A 454 -17.65 -14.76 -9.56
N GLU A 455 -17.75 -15.40 -10.73
CA GLU A 455 -18.84 -16.34 -11.03
C GLU A 455 -18.79 -17.58 -10.12
N LYS A 456 -17.59 -18.07 -9.82
CA LYS A 456 -17.38 -19.22 -8.94
C LYS A 456 -17.23 -18.79 -7.49
N GLY A 457 -16.66 -17.62 -7.25
CA GLY A 457 -16.50 -17.06 -5.92
C GLY A 457 -15.43 -17.73 -5.05
N ASP A 458 -14.56 -18.56 -5.64
CA ASP A 458 -13.50 -19.29 -4.93
C ASP A 458 -12.34 -18.34 -4.60
N PHE A 459 -12.17 -18.02 -3.31
CA PHE A 459 -11.12 -17.11 -2.85
C PHE A 459 -9.71 -17.69 -3.04
N PHE A 460 -9.52 -19.00 -3.12
CA PHE A 460 -8.19 -19.59 -3.33
C PHE A 460 -7.77 -19.58 -4.79
N GLU A 461 -8.73 -19.64 -5.71
CA GLU A 461 -8.48 -19.56 -7.16
C GLU A 461 -8.42 -18.12 -7.69
N ALA A 462 -9.17 -17.18 -7.08
CA ALA A 462 -9.21 -15.79 -7.51
C ALA A 462 -7.85 -15.09 -7.37
N TRP A 463 -7.52 -14.17 -8.27
CA TRP A 463 -6.37 -13.28 -8.14
C TRP A 463 -6.70 -12.13 -7.17
N GLY A 464 -5.77 -11.78 -6.30
CA GLY A 464 -5.84 -10.73 -5.29
C GLY A 464 -5.68 -9.31 -5.87
N GLY A 465 -5.65 -8.34 -4.98
CA GLY A 465 -5.46 -6.91 -5.28
C GLY A 465 -6.75 -6.09 -5.33
N ILE A 466 -6.73 -4.89 -4.76
CA ILE A 466 -7.88 -3.99 -4.70
C ILE A 466 -7.60 -2.72 -5.51
N SER A 467 -8.48 -2.40 -6.45
CA SER A 467 -8.37 -1.17 -7.24
C SER A 467 -8.91 0.03 -6.46
N SER A 468 -8.02 0.92 -6.00
CA SER A 468 -8.43 2.10 -5.22
C SER A 468 -7.65 3.42 -5.49
N VAL A 469 -6.74 3.46 -6.47
CA VAL A 469 -6.02 4.72 -6.80
C VAL A 469 -7.02 5.83 -7.15
N GLY A 470 -6.86 7.00 -6.54
CA GLY A 470 -7.83 8.08 -6.67
C GLY A 470 -9.09 7.98 -5.79
N PHE A 471 -9.24 6.93 -4.99
CA PHE A 471 -10.26 6.88 -3.93
C PHE A 471 -9.73 7.16 -2.53
N GLY A 472 -8.41 7.33 -2.38
CA GLY A 472 -7.78 7.53 -1.07
C GLY A 472 -8.38 8.66 -0.24
N LEU A 473 -8.46 9.86 -0.80
CA LEU A 473 -9.03 11.03 -0.10
C LEU A 473 -10.48 10.82 0.34
N PRO A 474 -11.43 10.45 -0.56
CA PRO A 474 -12.82 10.23 -0.13
C PRO A 474 -12.97 9.03 0.81
N ILE A 475 -12.18 7.95 0.69
CA ILE A 475 -12.22 6.83 1.65
C ILE A 475 -11.80 7.31 3.04
N LEU A 476 -10.63 7.93 3.15
CA LEU A 476 -10.11 8.39 4.43
C LEU A 476 -11.04 9.43 5.06
N TYR A 477 -11.57 10.37 4.27
CA TYR A 477 -12.50 11.36 4.78
C TYR A 477 -13.82 10.72 5.24
N THR A 478 -14.37 9.78 4.47
CA THR A 478 -15.64 9.10 4.83
C THR A 478 -15.51 8.28 6.10
N GLU A 479 -14.49 7.43 6.19
CA GLU A 479 -14.28 6.55 7.35
C GLU A 479 -13.73 7.31 8.56
N GLY A 480 -12.82 8.25 8.32
CA GLY A 480 -12.23 9.09 9.35
C GLY A 480 -13.23 10.01 10.04
N LEU A 481 -14.32 10.40 9.36
CA LEU A 481 -15.45 11.12 9.96
C LEU A 481 -16.25 10.27 10.97
N LYS A 482 -16.12 8.94 10.93
CA LYS A 482 -16.80 8.01 11.85
C LYS A 482 -15.99 7.74 13.12
N LEU A 483 -14.72 8.14 13.16
CA LEU A 483 -13.88 8.02 14.35
C LEU A 483 -14.28 9.07 15.39
N ASP A 484 -13.91 8.81 16.65
CA ASP A 484 -14.08 9.76 17.75
C ASP A 484 -12.73 10.05 18.42
N PRO A 485 -12.18 11.28 18.32
CA PRO A 485 -12.68 12.36 17.47
C PRO A 485 -12.51 12.02 15.97
N PRO A 486 -13.25 12.68 15.06
CA PRO A 486 -13.04 12.57 13.62
C PRO A 486 -11.62 12.95 13.20
N ILE A 487 -11.09 12.36 12.12
CA ILE A 487 -9.80 12.81 11.56
C ILE A 487 -9.93 14.19 10.90
N SER A 488 -8.83 14.92 10.89
CA SER A 488 -8.65 16.18 10.18
C SER A 488 -8.09 15.98 8.77
N LEU A 489 -8.29 16.96 7.88
CA LEU A 489 -7.61 16.99 6.58
C LEU A 489 -6.08 17.15 6.72
N ALA A 490 -5.60 17.71 7.84
CA ALA A 490 -4.18 17.81 8.15
C ALA A 490 -3.57 16.42 8.42
N GLU A 491 -4.27 15.54 9.14
CA GLU A 491 -3.86 14.13 9.33
C GLU A 491 -3.80 13.40 7.98
N ILE A 492 -4.81 13.53 7.11
CA ILE A 492 -4.79 12.92 5.77
C ILE A 492 -3.59 13.44 4.95
N ASN A 493 -3.34 14.75 4.97
CA ASN A 493 -2.20 15.35 4.29
C ASN A 493 -0.85 14.83 4.83
N LYS A 494 -0.73 14.66 6.15
CA LYS A 494 0.46 14.08 6.79
C LYS A 494 0.72 12.68 6.23
N TRP A 495 -0.29 11.80 6.20
CA TRP A 495 -0.11 10.41 5.78
C TRP A 495 0.02 10.20 4.28
N CYS A 496 -0.72 10.96 3.45
CA CYS A 496 -0.86 10.72 2.01
C CYS A 496 -0.14 11.75 1.11
N SER A 497 0.44 12.80 1.68
CA SER A 497 1.21 13.79 0.93
C SER A 497 2.61 13.98 1.51
N TRP A 498 2.73 14.44 2.75
CA TRP A 498 4.03 14.77 3.33
C TRP A 498 4.88 13.52 3.60
N ASN A 499 4.33 12.54 4.34
CA ASN A 499 5.08 11.34 4.69
C ASN A 499 5.35 10.45 3.48
N THR A 500 4.42 10.35 2.53
CA THR A 500 4.66 9.60 1.28
C THR A 500 5.67 10.30 0.39
N ALA A 501 5.63 11.63 0.26
CA ALA A 501 6.70 12.37 -0.43
C ALA A 501 8.06 12.13 0.23
N LYS A 502 8.14 12.11 1.56
CA LYS A 502 9.36 11.77 2.30
C LYS A 502 9.80 10.31 2.06
N GLN A 503 8.87 9.35 2.15
CA GLN A 503 9.11 7.92 1.90
C GLN A 503 9.80 7.72 0.54
N VAL A 504 9.38 8.46 -0.47
CA VAL A 504 9.86 8.30 -1.85
C VAL A 504 10.97 9.30 -2.24
N GLY A 505 11.47 10.10 -1.29
CA GLY A 505 12.60 11.02 -1.49
C GLY A 505 12.27 12.32 -2.23
N LEU A 506 11.01 12.76 -2.19
CA LEU A 506 10.46 13.96 -2.87
C LEU A 506 10.03 15.07 -1.91
N SER A 507 10.27 14.95 -0.60
CA SER A 507 9.92 15.96 0.41
C SER A 507 10.59 17.34 0.22
N HIS A 508 11.60 17.42 -0.64
CA HIS A 508 12.29 18.65 -1.01
C HIS A 508 11.50 19.52 -2.01
N CYS A 509 10.48 18.95 -2.69
CA CYS A 509 9.71 19.67 -3.71
C CYS A 509 8.20 19.34 -3.72
N LYS A 510 7.75 18.27 -3.06
CA LYS A 510 6.34 17.82 -3.03
C LYS A 510 5.83 17.55 -1.61
N GLY A 511 4.52 17.35 -1.49
CA GLY A 511 3.85 16.90 -0.26
C GLY A 511 3.36 18.02 0.66
N THR A 512 3.54 19.29 0.30
CA THR A 512 3.04 20.44 1.07
C THR A 512 2.87 21.69 0.20
N ILE A 513 2.02 22.63 0.62
CA ILE A 513 1.86 23.94 0.00
C ILE A 513 2.90 24.88 0.61
N ARG A 514 3.99 25.13 -0.13
CA ARG A 514 5.08 26.00 0.29
C ARG A 514 5.70 26.70 -0.92
N VAL A 515 6.12 27.95 -0.75
CA VAL A 515 6.86 28.68 -1.80
C VAL A 515 8.09 27.87 -2.25
N GLY A 516 8.29 27.76 -3.56
CA GLY A 516 9.35 26.98 -4.19
C GLY A 516 9.01 25.51 -4.44
N TYR A 517 7.97 24.97 -3.83
CA TYR A 517 7.51 23.59 -4.07
C TYR A 517 6.70 23.52 -5.36
N ASP A 518 6.54 22.32 -5.90
CA ASP A 518 5.66 22.07 -7.03
C ASP A 518 4.23 22.54 -6.70
N ALA A 519 3.60 23.22 -7.64
CA ALA A 519 2.20 23.61 -7.58
C ALA A 519 1.27 22.40 -7.85
N ASP A 520 1.54 21.32 -7.14
CA ASP A 520 0.74 20.11 -7.08
C ASP A 520 -0.38 20.33 -6.06
N LEU A 521 -1.58 20.58 -6.56
CA LEU A 521 -2.71 21.03 -5.76
C LEU A 521 -3.94 20.21 -6.11
N LEU A 522 -4.81 19.96 -5.13
CA LEU A 522 -6.15 19.44 -5.35
C LEU A 522 -7.19 20.37 -4.77
N ILE A 523 -8.38 20.37 -5.36
CA ILE A 523 -9.56 21.10 -4.90
C ILE A 523 -10.61 20.08 -4.46
N PHE A 524 -11.02 20.13 -3.19
CA PHE A 524 -11.87 19.12 -2.55
C PHE A 524 -13.14 19.75 -1.98
N ASP A 525 -14.30 19.27 -2.44
CA ASP A 525 -15.59 19.61 -1.85
C ASP A 525 -15.85 18.66 -0.68
N THR A 526 -15.91 19.16 0.56
CA THR A 526 -16.15 18.35 1.75
C THR A 526 -17.62 18.01 2.00
N ASP A 527 -18.54 18.68 1.32
CA ASP A 527 -19.98 18.56 1.51
C ASP A 527 -20.62 17.64 0.45
N ALA A 528 -19.92 17.40 -0.65
CA ALA A 528 -20.31 16.45 -1.67
C ALA A 528 -20.55 15.03 -1.09
N LYS A 529 -21.53 14.34 -1.66
CA LYS A 529 -21.80 12.92 -1.43
C LYS A 529 -22.07 12.23 -2.76
N TYR A 530 -21.60 11.00 -2.91
CA TYR A 530 -21.90 10.18 -4.07
C TYR A 530 -21.74 8.70 -3.74
N VAL A 531 -22.45 7.86 -4.49
CA VAL A 531 -22.25 6.41 -4.45
C VAL A 531 -21.21 6.05 -5.50
N VAL A 532 -20.24 5.23 -5.13
CA VAL A 532 -19.26 4.70 -6.09
C VAL A 532 -19.97 3.75 -7.03
N GLU A 533 -19.78 3.95 -8.33
CA GLU A 533 -20.29 3.07 -9.37
C GLU A 533 -19.12 2.61 -10.25
N ASN A 534 -18.96 1.30 -10.41
CA ASN A 534 -17.90 0.68 -11.20
C ASN A 534 -17.77 1.29 -12.61
N LYS A 535 -18.90 1.59 -13.27
CA LYS A 535 -18.95 2.17 -14.62
C LYS A 535 -18.36 3.58 -14.71
N GLU A 536 -18.35 4.33 -13.61
CA GLU A 536 -17.84 5.70 -13.52
C GLU A 536 -16.36 5.75 -13.09
N THR A 537 -15.76 4.60 -12.72
CA THR A 537 -14.34 4.53 -12.38
C THR A 537 -13.47 4.81 -13.60
N TYR A 538 -12.27 5.33 -13.39
CA TYR A 538 -11.28 5.56 -14.46
C TYR A 538 -10.26 4.43 -14.61
N PHE A 539 -10.37 3.38 -13.81
CA PHE A 539 -9.57 2.16 -13.93
C PHE A 539 -9.77 1.50 -15.29
N LYS A 540 -8.77 0.79 -15.79
CA LYS A 540 -8.93 0.02 -17.04
C LYS A 540 -10.03 -1.04 -16.91
N ASN A 541 -9.95 -1.81 -15.82
CA ASN A 541 -10.96 -2.80 -15.46
C ASN A 541 -11.93 -2.17 -14.45
N LYS A 542 -13.22 -2.10 -14.82
CA LYS A 542 -14.29 -1.43 -14.05
C LYS A 542 -14.74 -2.25 -12.85
N LEU A 543 -13.82 -2.51 -11.92
CA LEU A 543 -14.06 -3.32 -10.74
C LEU A 543 -13.31 -2.75 -9.54
N THR A 544 -14.04 -2.47 -8.47
CA THR A 544 -13.48 -2.04 -7.19
C THR A 544 -14.25 -2.66 -6.03
N ALA A 545 -13.59 -2.82 -4.88
CA ALA A 545 -14.21 -3.27 -3.63
C ALA A 545 -15.20 -2.23 -3.04
N TYR A 546 -15.22 -1.02 -3.58
CA TYR A 546 -16.02 0.11 -3.08
C TYR A 546 -17.33 0.32 -3.85
N ASP A 547 -17.64 -0.48 -4.87
CA ASP A 547 -18.87 -0.33 -5.65
C ASP A 547 -20.11 -0.39 -4.74
N GLY A 548 -21.04 0.55 -4.93
CA GLY A 548 -22.23 0.70 -4.10
C GLY A 548 -22.01 1.38 -2.73
N MET A 549 -20.78 1.72 -2.34
CA MET A 549 -20.52 2.46 -1.10
C MET A 549 -20.73 3.97 -1.29
N GLU A 550 -21.30 4.64 -0.29
CA GLU A 550 -21.44 6.10 -0.27
C GLU A 550 -20.14 6.74 0.25
N PHE A 551 -19.55 7.61 -0.55
CA PHE A 551 -18.44 8.47 -0.16
C PHE A 551 -18.92 9.87 0.18
N ARG A 552 -18.34 10.42 1.24
CA ARG A 552 -18.38 11.84 1.58
C ARG A 552 -17.12 12.51 1.06
N GLY A 553 -17.30 13.73 0.58
CA GLY A 553 -16.28 14.55 -0.02
C GLY A 553 -15.89 14.10 -1.43
N ARG A 554 -15.59 15.04 -2.32
CA ARG A 554 -15.26 14.75 -3.72
C ARG A 554 -14.18 15.68 -4.26
N VAL A 555 -13.22 15.11 -4.98
CA VAL A 555 -12.22 15.91 -5.70
C VAL A 555 -12.88 16.57 -6.91
N LEU A 556 -12.79 17.90 -6.95
CA LEU A 556 -13.29 18.72 -8.04
C LEU A 556 -12.24 18.96 -9.11
N GLU A 557 -10.97 19.08 -8.73
CA GLU A 557 -9.89 19.39 -9.64
C GLU A 557 -8.54 18.94 -9.08
N THR A 558 -7.65 18.53 -9.99
CA THR A 558 -6.27 18.15 -9.68
C THR A 558 -5.33 18.90 -10.61
N LEU A 559 -4.31 19.52 -10.03
CA LEU A 559 -3.29 20.28 -10.73
C LEU A 559 -1.93 19.63 -10.49
N VAL A 560 -1.18 19.39 -11.57
CA VAL A 560 0.21 18.94 -11.52
C VAL A 560 1.07 20.09 -12.02
N ARG A 561 1.99 20.60 -11.18
CA ARG A 561 2.81 21.79 -11.49
C ARG A 561 1.98 22.96 -12.03
N GLY A 562 0.85 23.25 -11.37
CA GLY A 562 -0.07 24.34 -11.75
C GLY A 562 -0.90 24.10 -13.02
N ASN A 563 -0.77 22.93 -13.66
CA ASN A 563 -1.57 22.55 -14.82
C ASN A 563 -2.72 21.65 -14.37
N THR A 564 -3.96 22.06 -14.62
CA THR A 564 -5.13 21.19 -14.44
C THR A 564 -5.00 19.92 -15.29
N VAL A 565 -4.99 18.76 -14.64
CA VAL A 565 -4.92 17.44 -15.30
C VAL A 565 -6.25 16.71 -15.27
N PHE A 566 -7.08 17.03 -14.28
CA PHE A 566 -8.46 16.57 -14.15
C PHE A 566 -9.32 17.71 -13.58
N ALA A 567 -10.51 17.90 -14.12
CA ALA A 567 -11.54 18.75 -13.52
C ALA A 567 -12.92 18.11 -13.71
N MET A 568 -13.68 18.03 -12.63
CA MET A 568 -15.04 17.49 -12.63
C MET A 568 -15.92 18.22 -13.65
N GLY A 569 -16.65 17.46 -14.47
CA GLY A 569 -17.47 18.00 -15.57
C GLY A 569 -16.70 18.42 -16.82
N ARG A 570 -15.37 18.60 -16.76
CA ARG A 570 -14.51 18.85 -17.94
C ARG A 570 -13.71 17.62 -18.36
N GLY A 571 -13.46 16.69 -17.45
CA GLY A 571 -12.64 15.51 -17.69
C GLY A 571 -11.14 15.79 -17.60
N PHE A 572 -10.38 15.08 -18.43
CA PHE A 572 -8.92 15.11 -18.41
C PHE A 572 -8.34 16.08 -19.44
N SER A 573 -7.18 16.67 -19.13
CA SER A 573 -6.35 17.34 -20.13
C SER A 573 -5.62 16.32 -21.03
N GLY A 574 -4.68 16.78 -21.86
CA GLY A 574 -3.60 15.91 -22.35
C GLY A 574 -2.62 15.51 -21.23
N PRO A 575 -1.72 14.54 -21.45
CA PRO A 575 -0.76 14.09 -20.46
C PRO A 575 0.19 15.23 -20.07
N LYS A 576 0.34 15.48 -18.76
CA LYS A 576 1.20 16.52 -18.18
C LYS A 576 2.18 15.98 -17.14
N GLY A 577 2.07 14.70 -16.79
CA GLY A 577 2.97 14.02 -15.88
C GLY A 577 4.39 13.97 -16.43
N LYS A 578 5.36 13.92 -15.51
CA LYS A 578 6.77 13.67 -15.82
C LYS A 578 7.19 12.36 -15.17
N LEU A 579 8.17 11.70 -15.80
CA LEU A 579 8.85 10.59 -15.15
C LEU A 579 9.88 11.15 -14.17
N ILE A 580 9.83 10.68 -12.94
CA ILE A 580 10.75 11.02 -11.85
C ILE A 580 11.94 10.08 -11.97
N LEU A 581 13.03 10.56 -12.56
CA LEU A 581 14.24 9.79 -12.89
C LEU A 581 15.51 10.42 -12.31
N GLU A 582 15.37 11.51 -11.57
CA GLU A 582 16.47 12.13 -10.83
C GLU A 582 16.92 11.22 -9.66
N PRO A 583 18.19 11.31 -9.23
CA PRO A 583 18.66 10.61 -8.03
C PRO A 583 17.80 10.92 -6.80
N ARG A 584 17.57 9.92 -5.96
CA ARG A 584 16.84 10.09 -4.70
C ARG A 584 17.56 11.08 -3.78
N PHE A 585 16.84 12.07 -3.24
CA PHE A 585 17.43 13.17 -2.47
C PHE A 585 17.79 12.78 -1.03
N GLU A 586 16.94 11.99 -0.37
CA GLU A 586 17.09 11.50 1.01
C GLU A 586 16.78 10.01 1.12
#